data_AF-A0AAP7ZMH2-F1
#
_entry.id   AF-A0AAP7ZMH2-F1
#
_cell.length_a   1.000
_cell.length_b   1.000
_cell.length_c   1.000
_cell.angle_alpha   90.00
_cell.angle_beta   90.00
_cell.angle_gamma   90.00
#
_symmetry.space_group_name_H-M   'P 1'
#
loop_
_entity.id
_entity.type
_entity.pdbx_description
1 polymer ?
#
loop_
_entity_poly.entity_id
_entity_poly.type
_entity_poly.pdbx_seq_one_letter_code
_entity_poly.pdbx_strand_id
1 'polypeptide(L)'
;MTQNSKPTVNRIDENLSVTTYLRLTARTIDGQAWLAACIASLILAIGLNFDVALAPLRDIGNKPKAMVLLLLSPLMIFLILVRLRQIFSGSRMSVFIRAGLCIMAFLALNF
;
A
#
# COMPACT_ATOMS: atom_id res chain seq x y z
N MET A 1 29.45 23.09 -24.89
CA MET A 1 28.06 22.56 -24.81
C MET A 1 28.09 21.28 -23.99
N THR A 2 27.91 21.39 -22.68
CA THR A 2 27.85 20.25 -21.75
C THR A 2 26.45 19.64 -21.80
N GLN A 3 26.35 18.41 -22.30
CA GLN A 3 25.11 17.64 -22.33
C GLN A 3 24.60 17.44 -20.90
N ASN A 4 23.46 18.07 -20.61
CA ASN A 4 22.70 17.89 -19.39
C ASN A 4 21.93 16.57 -19.50
N SER A 5 22.57 15.45 -19.17
CA SER A 5 21.93 14.13 -19.11
C SER A 5 21.05 14.07 -17.86
N LYS A 6 19.83 14.60 -17.98
CA LYS A 6 18.74 14.40 -17.03
C LYS A 6 18.57 12.88 -16.84
N PRO A 7 18.79 12.30 -15.64
CA PRO A 7 18.61 10.87 -15.46
C PRO A 7 17.12 10.56 -15.65
N THR A 8 16.80 9.87 -16.74
CA THR A 8 15.52 9.21 -16.96
C THR A 8 15.42 8.06 -15.97
N VAL A 9 14.90 8.35 -14.77
CA VAL A 9 14.56 7.35 -13.75
C VAL A 9 13.37 6.55 -14.29
N ASN A 10 13.67 5.55 -15.13
CA ASN A 10 12.69 4.69 -15.77
C ASN A 10 12.46 3.38 -14.98
N ARG A 11 13.17 3.20 -13.87
CA ARG A 11 13.01 2.10 -12.91
C ARG A 11 13.10 2.64 -11.50
N ILE A 12 12.15 2.23 -10.66
CA ILE A 12 12.27 2.43 -9.21
C ILE A 12 13.29 1.40 -8.75
N ASP A 13 14.52 1.86 -8.56
CA ASP A 13 15.70 1.09 -8.17
C ASP A 13 15.82 1.03 -6.64
N GLU A 14 16.35 -0.07 -6.12
CA GLU A 14 16.48 -0.34 -4.68
C GLU A 14 17.65 0.41 -4.01
N ASN A 15 18.50 1.06 -4.80
CA ASN A 15 19.51 2.01 -4.33
C ASN A 15 18.98 3.43 -4.08
N LEU A 16 17.68 3.68 -4.28
CA LEU A 16 17.08 4.98 -4.00
C LEU A 16 16.85 5.16 -2.50
N SER A 17 17.06 6.38 -1.99
CA SER A 17 16.71 6.70 -0.61
C SER A 17 15.24 6.39 -0.33
N VAL A 18 14.93 5.88 0.86
CA VAL A 18 13.56 5.42 1.24
C VAL A 18 12.52 6.51 0.97
N THR A 19 12.87 7.77 1.22
CA THR A 19 12.03 8.93 0.93
C THR A 19 11.77 9.12 -0.56
N THR A 20 12.78 8.91 -1.41
CA THR A 20 12.64 8.99 -2.87
C THR A 20 11.82 7.81 -3.41
N TYR A 21 12.03 6.61 -2.86
CA TYR A 21 11.26 5.42 -3.22
C TYR A 21 9.77 5.59 -2.89
N LEU A 22 9.44 6.07 -1.68
CA LEU A 22 8.06 6.34 -1.28
C LEU A 22 7.42 7.42 -2.16
N ARG A 23 8.17 8.48 -2.48
CA ARG A 23 7.67 9.57 -3.34
C ARG A 23 7.36 9.11 -4.76
N LEU A 24 8.20 8.25 -5.33
CA LEU A 24 7.95 7.64 -6.65
C LEU A 24 6.80 6.63 -6.57
N THR A 25 6.74 5.84 -5.51
CA THR A 25 5.67 4.87 -5.26
C THR A 25 4.31 5.58 -5.16
N ALA A 26 4.19 6.68 -4.44
CA ALA A 26 2.95 7.45 -4.36
C ALA A 26 2.47 8.01 -5.73
N ARG A 27 3.36 8.13 -6.72
CA ARG A 27 3.02 8.53 -8.09
C ARG A 27 2.63 7.37 -9.00
N THR A 28 2.82 6.13 -8.54
CA THR A 28 2.44 4.91 -9.28
C THR A 28 1.05 4.42 -8.87
N ILE A 29 0.30 3.80 -9.78
CA ILE A 29 -1.07 3.33 -9.53
C ILE A 29 -1.12 2.31 -8.38
N ASP A 30 -0.14 1.40 -8.31
CA ASP A 30 -0.01 0.43 -7.22
C ASP A 30 0.31 1.09 -5.87
N GLY A 31 1.09 2.17 -5.86
CA GLY A 31 1.32 2.95 -4.64
C GLY A 31 0.13 3.83 -4.24
N GLN A 32 -0.68 4.30 -5.19
CA GLN A 32 -1.95 4.95 -4.86
C GLN A 32 -2.96 3.98 -4.25
N ALA A 33 -3.03 2.73 -4.74
CA ALA A 33 -3.86 1.69 -4.15
C ALA A 33 -3.44 1.39 -2.70
N TRP A 34 -2.14 1.38 -2.42
CA TRP A 34 -1.63 1.28 -1.05
C TRP A 34 -2.01 2.47 -0.19
N LEU A 35 -1.86 3.70 -0.71
CA LEU A 35 -2.25 4.90 0.01
C LEU A 35 -3.75 4.90 0.34
N ALA A 36 -4.58 4.45 -0.59
CA ALA A 36 -6.01 4.27 -0.37
C ALA A 36 -6.29 3.24 0.73
N ALA A 37 -5.56 2.12 0.78
CA ALA A 37 -5.65 1.15 1.86
C ALA A 37 -5.23 1.74 3.22
N CYS A 38 -4.19 2.58 3.26
CA CYS A 38 -3.80 3.31 4.47
C CYS A 38 -4.90 4.24 4.95
N ILE A 39 -5.51 5.02 4.06
CA ILE A 39 -6.61 5.94 4.39
C ILE A 39 -7.85 5.15 4.86
N ALA A 40 -8.21 4.08 4.16
CA ALA A 40 -9.32 3.22 4.53
C ALA A 40 -9.11 2.58 5.92
N SER A 41 -7.90 2.09 6.20
CA SER A 41 -7.51 1.58 7.52
C SER A 41 -7.68 2.66 8.61
N LEU A 42 -7.22 3.88 8.35
CA LEU A 42 -7.35 4.99 9.31
C LEU A 42 -8.81 5.32 9.61
N ILE A 43 -9.65 5.39 8.57
CA ILE A 43 -11.09 5.66 8.69
C ILE A 43 -11.76 4.55 9.51
N LEU A 44 -11.46 3.28 9.21
CA LEU A 44 -11.98 2.13 9.96
C LEU A 44 -11.53 2.14 11.43
N ALA A 45 -10.27 2.47 11.69
CA ALA A 45 -9.73 2.57 13.04
C ALA A 45 -10.38 3.71 13.83
N ILE A 46 -10.64 4.85 13.19
CA ILE A 46 -11.37 5.97 13.79
C ILE A 46 -12.81 5.53 14.11
N GLY A 47 -13.51 4.91 13.15
CA GLY A 47 -14.86 4.37 13.37
C GLY A 47 -14.93 3.40 14.55
N LEU A 48 -13.97 2.48 14.64
CA LEU A 48 -13.87 1.53 15.75
C LEU A 48 -13.65 2.22 17.11
N ASN A 49 -12.89 3.32 17.16
CA ASN A 49 -12.72 4.13 18.38
C ASN A 49 -14.02 4.82 18.81
N PHE A 50 -14.82 5.30 17.86
CA PHE A 50 -16.11 5.95 18.12
C PHE A 50 -17.29 4.98 18.26
N ASP A 51 -17.04 3.66 18.29
CA ASP A 51 -18.08 2.62 18.30
C ASP A 51 -19.01 2.65 17.07
N VAL A 52 -18.54 3.26 15.98
CA VAL A 52 -19.25 3.31 14.71
C VAL A 52 -18.78 2.14 13.84
N ALA A 53 -19.68 1.18 13.61
CA ALA A 53 -19.44 0.06 12.72
C ALA A 53 -19.51 0.51 11.25
N LEU A 54 -18.42 1.11 10.74
CA LEU A 54 -18.32 1.54 9.34
C LEU A 54 -18.29 0.38 8.36
N ALA A 55 -17.82 -0.79 8.80
CA ALA A 55 -17.77 -2.01 8.01
C ALA A 55 -17.68 -3.24 8.93
N PRO A 56 -18.08 -4.46 8.47
CA PRO A 56 -18.02 -5.68 9.27
C PRO A 56 -16.57 -6.16 9.46
N LEU A 57 -15.87 -5.59 10.43
CA LEU A 57 -14.48 -5.93 10.73
C LEU A 57 -14.34 -7.34 11.29
N ARG A 58 -13.34 -8.07 10.81
CA ARG A 58 -12.86 -9.30 11.45
C ARG A 58 -12.42 -8.99 12.88
N ASP A 59 -12.82 -9.86 13.82
CA ASP A 59 -12.55 -9.70 15.25
C ASP A 59 -13.21 -8.46 15.90
N ILE A 60 -14.35 -7.96 15.41
CA ILE A 60 -15.07 -6.82 16.04
C ILE A 60 -15.39 -7.03 17.53
N GLY A 61 -15.54 -8.28 17.97
CA GLY A 61 -15.73 -8.64 19.38
C GLY A 61 -14.50 -8.39 20.27
N ASN A 62 -13.33 -8.14 19.70
CA ASN A 62 -12.09 -7.82 20.40
C ASN A 62 -11.44 -6.56 19.80
N LYS A 63 -11.99 -5.39 20.17
CA LYS A 63 -11.54 -4.05 19.73
C LYS A 63 -10.02 -3.86 19.63
N PRO A 64 -9.20 -4.15 20.67
CA PRO A 64 -7.77 -3.91 20.58
C PRO A 64 -7.11 -4.79 19.51
N LYS A 65 -7.59 -6.02 19.32
CA LYS A 65 -7.09 -6.92 18.26
C LYS A 65 -7.43 -6.39 16.87
N ALA A 66 -8.68 -5.96 16.65
CA ALA A 66 -9.11 -5.36 15.38
C ALA A 66 -8.33 -4.07 15.06
N MET A 67 -8.04 -3.25 16.07
CA MET A 67 -7.26 -2.02 15.89
C MET A 67 -5.80 -2.29 15.53
N VAL A 68 -5.16 -3.28 16.16
CA VAL A 68 -3.81 -3.72 15.79
C VAL A 68 -3.80 -4.29 14.37
N LEU A 69 -4.81 -5.10 14.02
CA LEU A 69 -4.92 -5.68 12.68
C LEU A 69 -5.07 -4.60 11.61
N LEU A 70 -5.91 -3.59 11.85
CA LEU A 70 -6.10 -2.45 10.97
C LEU A 70 -4.80 -1.67 10.74
N LEU A 71 -4.04 -1.37 11.79
CA LEU A 71 -2.77 -0.65 11.68
C LEU A 71 -1.66 -1.49 11.03
N LEU A 72 -1.67 -2.81 11.26
CA LEU A 72 -0.67 -3.72 10.72
C LEU A 72 -0.94 -4.06 9.24
N SER A 73 -2.20 -4.08 8.82
CA SER A 73 -2.62 -4.41 7.46
C SER A 73 -1.93 -3.57 6.37
N PRO A 74 -1.92 -2.22 6.41
CA PRO A 74 -1.22 -1.39 5.41
C PRO A 74 0.30 -1.60 5.41
N LEU A 75 0.90 -1.96 6.54
CA LEU A 75 2.31 -2.34 6.64
C LEU A 75 2.59 -3.64 5.89
N MET A 76 1.77 -4.67 6.11
CA MET A 76 1.87 -5.95 5.41
C MET A 76 1.68 -5.80 3.91
N ILE A 77 0.70 -4.99 3.51
CA ILE A 77 0.43 -4.67 2.10
C ILE A 77 1.63 -3.96 1.45
N PHE A 78 2.27 -3.03 2.16
CA PHE A 78 3.49 -2.38 1.66
C PHE A 78 4.60 -3.39 1.38
N LEU A 79 4.84 -4.33 2.30
CA LEU A 79 5.85 -5.37 2.13
C LEU A 79 5.53 -6.27 0.93
N ILE A 80 4.26 -6.68 0.77
CA ILE A 80 3.79 -7.46 -0.38
C ILE A 80 4.05 -6.70 -1.69
N LEU A 81 3.75 -5.41 -1.73
CA LEU A 81 3.99 -4.56 -2.90
C LEU A 81 5.47 -4.45 -3.26
N VAL A 82 6.35 -4.27 -2.27
CA VAL A 82 7.80 -4.24 -2.50
C VAL A 82 8.27 -5.55 -3.10
N ARG A 83 7.85 -6.69 -2.54
CA ARG A 83 8.20 -8.03 -3.07
C ARG A 83 7.65 -8.27 -4.47
N LEU A 84 6.40 -7.91 -4.73
CA LEU A 84 5.79 -8.02 -6.06
C LEU A 84 6.49 -7.14 -7.09
N ARG A 85 7.00 -5.98 -6.70
CA ARG A 85 7.73 -5.08 -7.59
C ARG A 85 9.10 -5.63 -7.98
N GLN A 86 9.76 -6.36 -7.07
CA GLN A 86 10.99 -7.10 -7.37
C GLN A 86 10.73 -8.27 -8.33
N ILE A 87 9.65 -9.03 -8.14
CA ILE A 87 9.33 -10.21 -8.95
C ILE A 87 8.75 -9.81 -10.34
N PHE A 88 7.91 -8.77 -10.39
CA PHE A 88 7.22 -8.33 -11.61
C PHE A 88 7.66 -6.92 -12.06
N SER A 89 8.91 -6.76 -12.50
CA SER A 89 9.43 -5.44 -12.92
C SER A 89 9.16 -5.06 -14.39
N GLY A 90 8.49 -5.93 -15.17
CA GLY A 90 8.60 -5.91 -16.63
C GLY A 90 7.44 -5.31 -17.46
N SER A 91 6.20 -5.21 -16.94
CA SER A 91 5.05 -4.86 -17.80
C SER A 91 4.09 -3.84 -17.17
N ARG A 92 3.46 -2.99 -17.99
CA ARG A 92 2.40 -2.06 -17.51
C ARG A 92 1.22 -2.80 -16.87
N MET A 93 0.94 -4.02 -17.33
CA MET A 93 -0.09 -4.91 -16.76
C MET A 93 0.24 -5.29 -15.30
N SER A 94 1.52 -5.45 -14.96
CA SER A 94 1.94 -5.79 -13.60
C SER A 94 1.53 -4.76 -12.55
N VAL A 95 1.45 -3.47 -12.93
CA VAL A 95 1.06 -2.40 -12.02
C VAL A 95 -0.39 -2.56 -11.58
N PHE A 96 -1.30 -2.89 -12.50
CA PHE A 96 -2.70 -3.12 -12.19
C PHE A 96 -2.91 -4.41 -11.38
N ILE A 97 -2.17 -5.47 -11.71
CA ILE A 97 -2.21 -6.72 -10.93
C ILE A 97 -1.76 -6.47 -9.49
N ARG A 98 -0.67 -5.72 -9.29
CA ARG A 98 -0.19 -5.33 -7.96
C ARG A 98 -1.21 -4.47 -7.20
N ALA A 99 -1.84 -3.51 -7.86
CA ALA A 99 -2.90 -2.69 -7.27
C ALA A 99 -4.12 -3.53 -6.85
N GLY A 100 -4.57 -4.45 -7.72
CA GLY A 100 -5.65 -5.38 -7.39
C GLY A 100 -5.30 -6.28 -6.21
N LEU A 101 -4.09 -6.85 -6.20
CA LEU A 101 -3.63 -7.69 -5.09
C LEU A 101 -3.53 -6.92 -3.77
N CYS A 102 -3.12 -5.64 -3.83
CA CYS A 102 -3.08 -4.74 -2.69
C CYS A 102 -4.47 -4.55 -2.04
N ILE A 103 -5.49 -4.31 -2.87
CA ILE A 103 -6.87 -4.17 -2.39
C ILE A 103 -7.41 -5.51 -1.87
N MET A 104 -7.19 -6.60 -2.60
CA MET A 104 -7.64 -7.94 -2.18
C MET A 104 -6.98 -8.38 -0.88
N ALA A 105 -5.69 -8.11 -0.68
CA ALA A 105 -4.98 -8.40 0.56
C ALA A 105 -5.55 -7.58 1.74
N PHE A 106 -5.88 -6.29 1.51
CA PHE A 106 -6.54 -5.47 2.52
C PHE A 106 -7.88 -6.05 2.94
N LEU A 107 -8.70 -6.43 1.97
CA LEU A 107 -10.01 -7.03 2.23
C LEU A 107 -9.86 -8.35 2.99
N ALA A 108 -9.04 -9.28 2.49
CA ALA A 108 -8.86 -10.60 3.08
C ALA A 108 -8.29 -10.60 4.51
N LEU A 109 -7.53 -9.56 4.87
CA LEU A 109 -6.99 -9.39 6.22
C LEU A 109 -8.04 -8.83 7.19
N ASN A 110 -8.86 -7.85 6.76
CA ASN A 110 -9.72 -7.08 7.66
C ASN A 110 -11.20 -7.51 7.65
N PHE A 111 -11.63 -8.29 6.66
CA PHE A 111 -12.99 -8.83 6.49
C PHE A 111 -12.89 -10.34 6.36
#